data_AF-A0A8J9TWS1-F1
#
_entry.id   AF-A0A8J9TWS1-F1
#
_cell.length_a   1.000
_cell.length_b   1.000
_cell.length_c   1.000
_cell.angle_alpha   90.00
_cell.angle_beta   90.00
_cell.angle_gamma   90.00
#
_symmetry.space_group_name_H-M   'P 1'
#
loop_
_entity.id
_entity.type
_entity.pdbx_description
1 polymer ?
#
loop_
_entity_poly.entity_id
_entity_poly.type
_entity_poly.pdbx_seq_one_letter_code
_entity_poly.pdbx_strand_id
1 'polypeptide(L)'
;PTRSISTEFPTALQEVEVPTFTPTEAFLPFESLAELVEAVDEYVDDRSPESNVARIRGFPINAWDVSQLSDFRFLFSPSSERSSSLGDFNEDLDQWDMSNAVSLDSMFLNA
;
A
#
# COMPACT_ATOMS: atom_id res chain seq x y z
N PRO A 1 47.21 42.15 21.02
CA PRO A 1 46.32 41.07 21.48
C PRO A 1 45.10 40.94 20.55
N THR A 2 45.28 40.24 19.44
CA THR A 2 44.23 39.91 18.48
C THR A 2 43.71 38.51 18.80
N ARG A 3 42.49 38.42 19.33
CA ARG A 3 41.79 37.15 19.55
C ARG A 3 41.32 36.64 18.18
N SER A 4 41.94 35.58 17.69
CA SER A 4 41.42 34.81 16.56
C SER A 4 40.15 34.09 17.02
N ILE A 5 38.99 34.57 16.57
CA ILE A 5 37.74 33.82 16.68
C ILE A 5 37.72 32.88 15.48
N SER A 6 38.08 31.62 15.73
CA SER A 6 37.92 30.53 14.78
C SER A 6 36.42 30.18 14.76
N THR A 7 35.68 30.71 13.81
CA THR A 7 34.33 30.23 13.48
C THR A 7 34.48 28.94 12.71
N GLU A 8 34.52 27.83 13.44
CA GLU A 8 34.26 26.51 12.86
C GLU A 8 32.80 26.49 12.39
N PHE A 9 32.59 26.23 11.10
CA PHE A 9 31.28 25.89 10.58
C PHE A 9 30.86 24.55 11.21
N PRO A 10 29.72 24.45 11.89
CA PRO A 10 29.19 23.14 12.24
C PRO A 10 28.73 22.47 10.94
N THR A 11 29.57 21.62 10.36
CA THR A 11 29.13 20.57 9.44
C THR A 11 28.43 19.51 10.27
N ALA A 12 27.20 19.81 10.67
CA ALA A 12 26.24 18.80 11.07
C ALA A 12 25.30 18.63 9.87
N LEU A 13 25.72 17.79 8.91
CA LEU A 13 24.72 16.97 8.24
C LEU A 13 24.17 16.09 9.35
N GLN A 14 23.06 16.50 9.96
CA GLN A 14 22.13 15.50 10.46
C GLN A 14 21.77 14.73 9.20
N GLU A 15 22.42 13.58 9.02
CA GLU A 15 21.82 12.49 8.29
C GLU A 15 20.44 12.35 8.92
N VAL A 16 19.43 12.94 8.28
CA VAL A 16 18.05 12.52 8.45
C VAL A 16 18.16 11.03 8.37
N GLU A 17 17.89 10.32 9.46
CA GLU A 17 17.76 8.88 9.47
C GLU A 17 16.74 8.59 8.37
N VAL A 18 17.23 8.37 7.15
CA VAL A 18 16.45 7.78 6.09
C VAL A 18 16.00 6.49 6.74
N PRO A 19 14.69 6.30 6.97
CA PRO A 19 14.22 5.07 7.58
C PRO A 19 14.83 3.97 6.74
N THR A 20 15.76 3.24 7.34
CA THR A 20 16.40 2.13 6.68
C THR A 20 15.33 1.08 6.71
N PHE A 21 14.43 1.11 5.72
CA PHE A 21 13.52 0.03 5.45
C PHE A 21 14.42 -1.16 5.16
N THR A 22 14.64 -2.00 6.17
CA THR A 22 15.24 -3.31 5.97
C THR A 22 14.42 -3.99 4.88
N PRO A 23 14.99 -4.37 3.72
CA PRO A 23 14.24 -5.01 2.67
C PRO A 23 14.09 -6.49 3.01
N THR A 24 13.39 -6.82 4.09
CA THR A 24 13.18 -8.22 4.50
C THR A 24 11.98 -8.39 5.42
N GLU A 25 10.89 -7.67 5.16
CA GLU A 25 9.56 -8.20 5.49
C GLU A 25 8.83 -8.28 4.15
N ALA A 26 8.92 -9.44 3.51
CA ALA A 26 8.18 -9.68 2.28
C ALA A 26 6.71 -9.69 2.66
N PHE A 27 5.96 -8.67 2.24
CA PHE A 27 4.51 -8.66 2.36
C PHE A 27 3.96 -9.95 1.73
N LEU A 28 2.99 -10.56 2.39
CA LEU A 28 2.48 -11.85 1.96
C LEU A 28 1.67 -11.68 0.67
N PRO A 29 2.01 -12.37 -0.43
CA PRO A 29 1.23 -12.31 -1.65
C PRO A 29 -0.17 -12.86 -1.41
N PHE A 30 -1.14 -12.38 -2.18
CA PHE A 30 -2.49 -12.93 -2.16
C PHE A 30 -2.53 -14.27 -2.88
N GLU A 31 -3.11 -15.29 -2.24
CA GLU A 31 -3.28 -16.62 -2.82
C GLU A 31 -4.63 -16.77 -3.52
N SER A 32 -5.59 -15.90 -3.22
CA SER A 32 -6.93 -15.93 -3.83
C SER A 32 -7.61 -14.57 -3.90
N LEU A 33 -8.58 -14.45 -4.83
CA LEU A 33 -9.43 -13.26 -4.94
C LEU A 33 -10.23 -12.98 -3.66
N ALA A 34 -10.69 -14.03 -2.95
CA ALA A 34 -11.47 -13.87 -1.72
C ALA A 34 -10.67 -13.16 -0.63
N GLU A 35 -9.40 -13.54 -0.47
CA GLU A 35 -8.46 -12.92 0.47
C GLU A 35 -8.19 -11.46 0.09
N LEU A 36 -8.03 -11.17 -1.20
CA LEU A 36 -7.84 -9.82 -1.68
C LEU A 36 -9.09 -8.95 -1.46
N VAL A 37 -10.28 -9.48 -1.69
CA VAL A 37 -11.56 -8.78 -1.45
C VAL A 37 -11.72 -8.43 0.03
N GLU A 38 -11.47 -9.38 0.93
CA GLU A 38 -11.55 -9.16 2.38
C GLU A 38 -10.54 -8.10 2.84
N ALA A 39 -9.30 -8.17 2.33
CA ALA A 39 -8.30 -7.16 2.63
C ALA A 39 -8.69 -5.76 2.09
N VAL A 40 -9.29 -5.67 0.90
CA VAL A 40 -9.83 -4.41 0.37
C VAL A 40 -10.92 -3.86 1.28
N ASP A 41 -11.88 -4.69 1.72
CA ASP A 41 -12.96 -4.26 2.61
C ASP A 41 -12.42 -3.70 3.93
N GLU A 42 -11.47 -4.39 4.57
CA GLU A 42 -10.85 -3.89 5.80
C GLU A 42 -10.00 -2.63 5.56
N TYR A 43 -9.29 -2.54 4.43
CA TYR A 43 -8.51 -1.34 4.08
C TYR A 43 -9.40 -0.11 3.86
N VAL A 44 -10.53 -0.25 3.17
CA VAL A 44 -11.41 0.90 2.92
C VAL A 44 -12.21 1.32 4.16
N ASP A 45 -12.37 0.42 5.13
CA ASP A 45 -12.94 0.74 6.44
C ASP A 45 -11.92 1.42 7.37
N ASP A 46 -10.66 1.01 7.34
CA ASP A 46 -9.55 1.62 8.09
C ASP A 46 -8.32 1.88 7.21
N ARG A 47 -8.32 3.05 6.56
CA ARG A 47 -7.22 3.57 5.73
C ARG A 47 -6.07 4.14 6.58
N SER A 48 -5.62 3.38 7.58
CA SER A 48 -4.52 3.74 8.48
C SER A 48 -3.34 2.78 8.29
N PRO A 49 -2.08 3.26 8.37
CA PRO A 49 -0.91 2.39 8.37
C PRO A 49 -0.85 1.45 9.59
N GLU A 50 -1.64 1.73 10.63
CA GLU A 50 -1.71 0.90 11.84
C GLU A 50 -2.72 -0.25 11.75
N SER A 51 -3.51 -0.33 10.66
CA SER A 51 -4.49 -1.40 10.46
C SER A 51 -3.82 -2.77 10.28
N ASN A 52 -4.53 -3.87 10.57
CA ASN A 52 -3.92 -5.19 10.45
C ASN A 52 -3.54 -5.50 8.99
N VAL A 53 -4.40 -5.13 8.04
CA VAL A 53 -4.10 -5.25 6.61
C VAL A 53 -2.86 -4.46 6.23
N ALA A 54 -2.72 -3.21 6.69
CA ALA A 54 -1.53 -2.41 6.42
C ALA A 54 -0.24 -3.08 6.92
N ARG A 55 -0.30 -3.73 8.08
CA ARG A 55 0.85 -4.41 8.68
C ARG A 55 1.23 -5.71 7.96
N ILE A 56 0.25 -6.43 7.38
CA ILE A 56 0.46 -7.74 6.75
C ILE A 56 0.69 -7.63 5.23
N ARG A 57 -0.03 -6.73 4.56
CA ARG A 57 -0.05 -6.55 3.10
C ARG A 57 0.73 -5.33 2.62
N GLY A 58 0.97 -4.37 3.52
CA GLY A 58 1.61 -3.11 3.21
C GLY A 58 0.61 -1.96 3.14
N PHE A 59 1.15 -0.75 3.25
CA PHE A 59 0.44 0.51 3.15
C PHE A 59 1.26 1.51 2.31
N PRO A 60 0.63 2.27 1.39
CA PRO A 60 -0.78 2.22 1.01
C PRO A 60 -1.11 0.96 0.18
N ILE A 61 -2.35 0.82 -0.30
CA ILE A 61 -2.80 -0.34 -1.10
C ILE A 61 -1.91 -0.61 -2.33
N ASN A 62 -1.15 0.37 -2.83
CA ASN A 62 -0.20 0.18 -3.94
C ASN A 62 0.93 -0.81 -3.62
N ALA A 63 1.23 -1.06 -2.33
CA ALA A 63 2.32 -1.92 -1.89
C ALA A 63 1.95 -3.41 -1.89
N TRP A 64 0.68 -3.72 -2.18
CA TRP A 64 0.14 -5.07 -2.13
C TRP A 64 0.68 -5.94 -3.26
N ASP A 65 1.18 -7.13 -2.91
CA ASP A 65 1.65 -8.10 -3.89
C ASP A 65 0.49 -8.94 -4.43
N VAL A 66 -0.02 -8.55 -5.60
CA VAL A 66 -1.08 -9.25 -6.35
C VAL A 66 -0.52 -10.13 -7.48
N SER A 67 0.81 -10.31 -7.55
CA SER A 67 1.48 -10.96 -8.69
C SER A 67 1.05 -12.41 -8.90
N GLN A 68 0.57 -13.11 -7.86
CA GLN A 68 0.12 -14.50 -7.94
C GLN A 68 -1.33 -14.65 -8.42
N LEU A 69 -2.08 -13.55 -8.49
CA LEU A 69 -3.49 -13.58 -8.83
C LEU A 69 -3.72 -13.49 -10.34
N SER A 70 -4.73 -14.24 -10.79
CA SER A 70 -5.20 -14.22 -12.18
C SER A 70 -6.63 -13.73 -12.32
N ASP A 71 -7.38 -13.64 -11.22
CA ASP A 71 -8.78 -13.24 -11.19
C ASP A 71 -8.94 -12.02 -10.28
N PHE A 72 -9.46 -10.94 -10.85
CA PHE A 72 -9.71 -9.64 -10.20
C PHE A 72 -11.17 -9.20 -10.41
N ARG A 73 -12.05 -10.13 -10.80
CA ARG A 73 -13.44 -9.81 -11.11
C ARG A 73 -14.13 -9.20 -9.90
N PHE A 74 -14.88 -8.11 -10.12
CA PHE A 74 -15.64 -7.41 -9.09
C PHE A 74 -14.82 -6.89 -7.88
N LEU A 75 -13.49 -6.77 -7.99
CA LEU A 75 -12.61 -6.39 -6.86
C LEU A 75 -12.84 -4.98 -6.29
N PHE A 76 -13.43 -4.07 -7.05
CA PHE A 76 -13.85 -2.75 -6.57
C PHE A 76 -15.31 -2.47 -6.89
N SER A 77 -16.08 -3.50 -7.24
CA SER A 77 -17.52 -3.36 -7.47
C SER A 77 -18.23 -3.31 -6.11
N PRO A 78 -18.95 -2.22 -5.77
CA PRO A 78 -19.80 -2.23 -4.60
C PRO A 78 -20.89 -3.31 -4.74
N SER A 79 -21.13 -4.02 -3.64
CA SER A 79 -22.22 -4.98 -3.51
C SER A 79 -22.84 -4.82 -2.11
N SER A 80 -24.01 -5.43 -1.87
CA SER A 80 -24.66 -5.37 -0.55
C SER A 80 -23.84 -6.01 0.59
N GLU A 81 -22.80 -6.78 0.26
CA GLU A 81 -21.96 -7.50 1.22
C GLU A 81 -20.59 -6.83 1.42
N ARG A 82 -20.26 -5.81 0.63
CA ARG A 82 -18.97 -5.12 0.61
C ARG A 82 -19.02 -3.88 1.50
N SER A 83 -17.84 -3.33 1.84
CA SER A 83 -17.79 -2.06 2.55
C SER A 83 -18.50 -0.95 1.76
N SER A 84 -19.33 -0.17 2.45
CA SER A 84 -19.96 1.02 1.87
C SER A 84 -18.94 2.08 1.45
N SER A 85 -17.75 2.06 2.04
CA SER A 85 -16.65 3.01 1.78
C SER A 85 -15.90 2.71 0.47
N LEU A 86 -16.28 1.63 -0.22
CA LEU A 86 -15.72 1.23 -1.51
C LEU A 86 -16.15 2.17 -2.65
N GLY A 87 -17.31 2.84 -2.53
CA GLY A 87 -17.79 3.80 -3.53
C GLY A 87 -17.03 5.12 -3.57
N ASP A 88 -16.16 5.36 -2.59
CA ASP A 88 -15.24 6.51 -2.56
C ASP A 88 -13.77 6.06 -2.83
N PHE A 89 -13.58 4.86 -3.39
CA PHE A 89 -12.25 4.31 -3.65
C PHE A 89 -11.56 5.05 -4.82
N ASN A 90 -10.41 5.65 -4.55
CA ASN A 90 -9.61 6.38 -5.55
C ASN A 90 -8.11 6.35 -5.21
N GLU A 91 -7.62 5.17 -4.82
CA GLU A 91 -6.21 4.96 -4.46
C GLU A 91 -5.38 4.61 -5.69
N ASP A 92 -4.08 4.91 -5.65
CA ASP A 92 -3.15 4.56 -6.72
C ASP A 92 -2.87 3.05 -6.74
N LEU A 93 -2.99 2.44 -7.92
CA LEU A 93 -2.74 1.00 -8.15
C LEU A 93 -1.59 0.73 -9.12
N ASP A 94 -0.82 1.76 -9.49
CA ASP A 94 0.21 1.69 -10.54
C ASP A 94 1.37 0.72 -10.26
N GLN A 95 1.54 0.30 -9.01
CA GLN A 95 2.57 -0.66 -8.60
C GLN A 95 2.07 -2.11 -8.58
N TRP A 96 0.79 -2.35 -8.83
CA TRP A 96 0.25 -3.70 -8.89
C TRP A 96 0.79 -4.46 -10.10
N ASP A 97 1.48 -5.57 -9.84
CA ASP A 97 1.91 -6.48 -10.90
C ASP A 97 0.72 -7.33 -11.37
N MET A 98 0.07 -6.87 -12.43
CA MET A 98 -1.03 -7.58 -13.10
C MET A 98 -0.56 -8.48 -14.25
N SER A 99 0.72 -8.84 -14.33
CA SER A 99 1.24 -9.65 -15.44
C SER A 99 0.58 -11.03 -15.57
N ASN A 100 0.07 -11.58 -14.46
CA ASN A 100 -0.67 -12.83 -14.42
C ASN A 100 -2.21 -12.66 -14.49
N ALA A 101 -2.72 -11.43 -14.61
CA ALA A 101 -4.16 -11.16 -14.66
C ALA A 101 -4.79 -11.75 -15.94
N VAL A 102 -5.77 -12.63 -15.75
CA VAL A 102 -6.55 -13.26 -16.82
C VAL A 102 -7.94 -12.64 -16.90
N SER A 103 -8.57 -12.34 -15.76
CA SER A 103 -9.93 -11.81 -15.69
C SER A 103 -9.99 -10.51 -14.87
N LEU A 104 -10.36 -9.42 -15.53
CA LEU A 104 -10.58 -8.09 -14.93
C LEU A 104 -12.05 -7.65 -15.06
N ASP A 105 -12.95 -8.59 -15.36
CA ASP A 105 -14.35 -8.27 -15.65
C ASP A 105 -15.01 -7.55 -14.48
N SER A 106 -15.67 -6.43 -14.79
CA SER A 106 -16.43 -5.65 -13.81
C SER A 106 -15.64 -5.26 -12.56
N MET A 107 -14.29 -5.19 -12.65
CA MET A 107 -13.43 -4.84 -11.52
C MET A 107 -13.86 -3.52 -10.87
N PHE A 108 -14.19 -2.50 -11.67
CA PHE A 108 -14.66 -1.19 -11.22
C PHE A 108 -16.13 -0.91 -11.56
N LEU A 109 -16.97 -1.96 -11.60
CA LEU A 109 -18.38 -1.79 -11.93
C LEU A 109 -19.10 -1.01 -10.83
N ASN A 110 -19.55 0.21 -11.11
CA ASN A 110 -20.15 1.15 -10.14
C ASN A 110 -19.19 1.66 -9.06
N ALA A 111 -17.87 1.57 -9.29
CA ALA A 111 -16.86 2.21 -8.46
C ALA A 111 -16.80 3.73 -8.73
#